data_AF-A0A1T4JKC7-F1
#
_entry.id   AF-A0A1T4JKC7-F1
#
_cell.length_a   1.000
_cell.length_b   1.000
_cell.length_c   1.000
_cell.angle_alpha   90.00
_cell.angle_beta   90.00
_cell.angle_gamma   90.00
#
_symmetry.space_group_name_H-M   'P 1'
#
loop_
_entity.id
_entity.type
_entity.pdbx_description
1 polymer ?
#
loop_
_entity_poly.entity_id
_entity_poly.type
_entity_poly.pdbx_seq_one_letter_code
_entity_poly.pdbx_strand_id
1 'polypeptide(L)' 'MAEEKKYSGYGYHGGGRKAKGGEPRTCTMSIVCTRSEKEKIKQDANEYNLSVSEYCTKKLLDKL' A
#
# COMPACT_ATOMS: atom_id res chain seq x y z
N MET A 1 27.78 29.70 -36.05
CA MET A 1 26.78 28.64 -35.86
C MET A 1 26.84 28.22 -34.42
N ALA A 2 25.81 28.54 -33.66
CA ALA A 2 25.58 28.05 -32.31
C ALA A 2 25.01 26.64 -32.41
N GLU A 3 25.49 25.72 -31.58
CA GLU A 3 24.68 24.62 -31.05
C GLU A 3 25.39 24.07 -29.80
N GLU A 4 24.94 24.54 -28.65
CA GLU A 4 25.39 24.18 -27.31
C GLU A 4 25.06 22.71 -27.04
N LYS A 5 26.06 21.91 -26.64
CA LYS A 5 25.85 20.50 -26.31
C LYS A 5 25.24 20.38 -24.91
N LYS A 6 23.97 19.93 -24.92
CA LYS A 6 23.10 19.53 -23.82
C LYS A 6 23.82 19.03 -22.55
N TYR A 7 23.53 19.73 -21.46
CA TYR A 7 23.59 19.38 -20.04
C TYR A 7 23.99 17.92 -19.72
N SER A 8 25.14 17.74 -19.06
CA SER A 8 25.50 16.47 -18.41
C SER A 8 24.65 16.28 -17.16
N GLY A 9 23.39 15.88 -17.38
CA GLY A 9 22.51 15.46 -16.31
C GLY A 9 23.15 14.28 -15.58
N TYR A 10 23.43 14.49 -14.30
CA TYR A 10 23.72 13.50 -13.28
C TYR A 10 22.93 12.21 -13.55
N GLY A 11 23.61 11.23 -14.15
CA GLY A 11 23.01 9.99 -14.59
C GLY A 11 23.38 8.88 -13.63
N TYR A 12 22.37 8.40 -12.91
CA TYR A 12 22.30 7.06 -12.34
C TYR A 12 22.79 6.88 -10.89
N HIS A 13 21.97 7.37 -9.96
CA HIS A 13 21.85 6.76 -8.63
C HIS A 13 20.80 5.65 -8.67
N GLY A 14 21.22 4.42 -8.34
CA GLY A 14 20.33 3.39 -7.79
C GLY A 14 19.90 2.29 -8.75
N GLY A 15 20.68 1.20 -8.78
CA GLY A 15 20.23 -0.11 -9.25
C GLY A 15 19.15 -0.71 -8.34
N GLY A 16 17.93 -0.17 -8.39
CA GLY A 16 16.76 -0.76 -7.75
C GLY A 16 16.32 -2.04 -8.47
N ARG A 17 15.94 -3.07 -7.72
CA ARG A 17 15.36 -4.31 -8.29
C ARG A 17 14.11 -3.94 -9.10
N LYS A 18 14.02 -4.40 -10.35
CA LYS A 18 12.84 -4.20 -11.20
C LYS A 18 11.60 -4.74 -10.48
N ALA A 19 10.55 -3.91 -10.37
CA ALA A 19 9.26 -4.36 -9.91
C ALA A 19 8.78 -5.49 -10.84
N LYS A 20 8.61 -6.71 -10.29
CA LYS A 20 8.01 -7.81 -11.03
C LYS A 20 6.58 -7.39 -11.38
N GLY A 21 6.32 -7.19 -12.67
CA GLY A 21 4.98 -6.88 -13.15
C GLY A 21 4.02 -8.03 -12.91
N GLY A 22 2.77 -7.72 -12.55
CA GLY A 22 1.63 -8.64 -12.61
C GLY A 22 0.92 -8.94 -11.29
N GLU A 23 1.56 -8.79 -10.14
CA GLU A 23 0.90 -9.04 -8.84
C GLU A 23 0.15 -7.78 -8.35
N PRO A 24 -0.99 -7.93 -7.64
CA PRO A 24 -1.67 -6.79 -7.05
C PRO A 24 -0.66 -6.06 -6.17
N ARG A 25 -0.40 -4.78 -6.49
CA ARG A 25 0.48 -3.93 -5.70
C ARG A 25 -0.14 -3.83 -4.31
N THR A 26 0.38 -4.62 -3.37
CA THR A 26 -0.01 -4.50 -1.97
C THR A 26 0.35 -3.09 -1.53
N CYS A 27 -0.65 -2.38 -1.03
CA CYS A 27 -0.46 -1.07 -0.42
C CYS A 27 -0.54 -1.25 1.09
N THR A 28 0.45 -0.74 1.81
CA THR A 28 0.41 -0.69 3.26
C THR A 28 -0.24 0.62 3.69
N MET A 29 -1.30 0.54 4.47
CA MET A 29 -1.95 1.68 5.12
C MET A 29 -1.89 1.51 6.63
N SER A 30 -1.59 2.58 7.35
CA SER A 30 -1.62 2.60 8.81
C SER A 30 -2.94 3.19 9.30
N ILE A 31 -3.63 2.46 10.18
CA ILE A 31 -4.87 2.92 10.82
C ILE A 31 -4.56 3.20 12.29
N VAL A 32 -4.77 4.45 12.71
CA VAL A 32 -4.67 4.83 14.12
C VAL A 32 -6.01 4.54 14.79
N CYS A 33 -5.97 3.80 15.88
CA CYS A 33 -7.14 3.46 16.68
C CYS A 33 -6.75 3.31 18.14
N THR A 34 -7.72 3.52 19.03
CA THR A 34 -7.63 3.22 20.46
C THR A 34 -7.62 1.71 20.68
N ARG A 35 -7.30 1.29 21.91
CA ARG A 35 -7.30 -0.13 22.29
C ARG A 35 -8.68 -0.78 22.14
N SER A 36 -9.74 -0.08 22.59
CA SER A 36 -11.11 -0.56 22.53
C SER A 36 -11.60 -0.73 21.09
N GLU A 37 -11.27 0.22 20.20
CA GLU A 37 -11.57 0.12 18.77
C GLU A 37 -10.85 -1.07 18.12
N LYS A 38 -9.57 -1.29 18.46
CA LYS A 38 -8.80 -2.43 17.95
C LYS A 38 -9.37 -3.78 18.39
N GLU A 39 -9.82 -3.89 19.64
CA GLU A 39 -10.44 -5.10 20.18
C GLU A 39 -11.78 -5.37 19.47
N LYS A 40 -12.60 -4.33 19.27
CA LYS A 40 -13.84 -4.44 18.51
C LYS A 40 -13.62 -4.88 17.06
N ILE A 41 -12.66 -4.29 16.35
CA ILE A 41 -12.32 -4.69 14.96
C ILE A 41 -11.94 -6.18 14.89
N LYS A 42 -11.20 -6.69 15.88
CA LYS A 42 -10.83 -8.11 15.92
C LYS A 42 -12.04 -9.01 16.18
N GLN A 43 -12.92 -8.60 17.10
CA GLN A 43 -14.13 -9.35 17.39
C GLN A 43 -15.04 -9.40 16.17
N ASP A 44 -15.33 -8.25 15.55
CA ASP A 44 -16.16 -8.18 14.35
C ASP A 44 -15.54 -8.99 13.21
N ALA A 45 -14.22 -8.90 12.98
CA ALA A 45 -13.58 -9.73 11.96
C ALA A 45 -13.78 -11.24 12.20
N ASN A 46 -13.72 -11.69 13.46
CA ASN A 46 -13.97 -13.08 13.83
C ASN A 46 -15.45 -13.48 13.62
N GLU A 47 -16.39 -12.62 13.97
CA GLU A 47 -17.83 -12.85 13.74
C GLU A 47 -18.15 -13.07 12.25
N TYR A 48 -17.44 -12.38 11.36
CA TYR A 48 -17.58 -12.54 9.90
C TYR A 48 -16.69 -13.64 9.31
N ASN A 49 -15.92 -14.38 10.13
CA ASN A 49 -14.93 -15.38 9.71
C ASN A 49 -13.89 -14.82 8.71
N LEU A 50 -13.47 -13.57 8.89
CA LEU A 50 -12.49 -12.89 8.05
C LEU A 50 -11.21 -12.56 8.82
N SER A 51 -10.10 -12.43 8.08
CA SER A 51 -8.91 -11.78 8.65
C SER A 51 -9.19 -10.30 8.91
N VAL A 52 -8.49 -9.68 9.87
CA VAL A 52 -8.67 -8.25 10.19
C VAL A 52 -8.46 -7.36 8.96
N SER A 53 -7.43 -7.64 8.15
CA SER A 53 -7.16 -6.87 6.93
C SER A 53 -8.28 -7.02 5.90
N GLU A 54 -8.82 -8.22 5.74
CA GLU A 54 -9.91 -8.48 4.80
C GLU A 54 -11.22 -7.87 5.28
N TYR A 55 -11.53 -7.99 6.57
CA TYR A 55 -12.68 -7.34 7.20
C TYR A 55 -12.64 -5.83 6.98
N CYS A 56 -11.52 -5.17 7.32
CA CYS A 56 -11.35 -3.73 7.12
C CYS A 56 -11.50 -3.34 5.65
N THR A 57 -10.88 -4.10 4.74
CA THR A 57 -10.95 -3.81 3.30
C THR A 57 -12.37 -3.97 2.76
N LYS A 58 -13.07 -5.05 3.11
CA LYS A 58 -14.45 -5.28 2.66
C LYS A 58 -15.42 -4.27 3.28
N LYS A 59 -15.24 -3.90 4.55
CA LYS A 59 -16.05 -2.87 5.21
C LYS A 59 -15.90 -1.52 4.53
N LEU A 60 -14.67 -1.10 4.22
CA LEU A 60 -14.40 0.17 3.53
C LEU A 60 -14.94 0.21 2.09
N LEU A 61 -15.21 -0.95 1.50
CA LEU A 61 -15.78 -1.06 0.14
C LEU A 61 -17.29 -1.36 0.17
N ASP A 62 -17.93 -1.40 1.33
CA ASP A 62 -19.33 -1.81 1.54
C ASP A 62 -19.66 -3.19 0.93
N LYS A 63 -18.74 -4.16 1.10
CA LYS A 63 -18.84 -5.55 0.61
C LYS A 63 -18.91 -6.60 1.73
N LEU A 64 -19.39 -6.21 2.91
CA LEU A 64 -19.65 -7.14 4.03
C LEU A 64 -21.08 -7.63 4.05
#